data_AF-A0A4P2QUB4-F1
#
_entry.id   AF-A0A4P2QUB4-F1
#
_cell.length_a   1.000
_cell.length_b   1.000
_cell.length_c   1.000
_cell.angle_alpha   90.00
_cell.angle_beta   90.00
_cell.angle_gamma   90.00
#
_symmetry.space_group_name_H-M   'P 1'
#
loop_
_entity.id
_entity.type
_entity.pdbx_description
1 polymer ?
#
loop_
_entity_poly.entity_id
_entity_poly.type
_entity_poly.pdbx_seq_one_letter_code
_entity_poly.pdbx_strand_id
1 'polypeptide(L)'
;MAVSCAPDVCRTPMGSSTPPVPYNVVSRLEPALDASEDVHANDGRVQKHAATVMPTTEGDEPGSAKGVVSGTVGQQSWSQTHSPSVLVNAHPVVRHDDLAQMNGDKAAQDKADKRARYNCRKEQIEAGKNSDDPATREAAARFERNTIAAEKAALSGHTYDPSKPAPTGWRDISDDPEALARYGLTPGDLDGSRPGATRLYEPDPDVFGGDMRPTVAFRGTENGADWQNNFAQGLNMDSPYYRDAVRVGNTLGNSVDYTGHSLGGGLASAAATAGGSRGWTFNAAGLNPGTVTGYGGTERPADIAAYRVQDEVLTGFQEQGWKGTLAAWAAGGLWGALAKVGLSAVMPDAVGTKHELPASSLDPYNRHLMPDVINGIEKQKQADQRKIAEKTGKRC
;
A
#
# COMPACT_ATOMS: atom_id res chain seq x y z
N MET A 1 -28.40 5.13 -7.65
CA MET A 1 -29.25 4.81 -6.47
C MET A 1 -29.31 3.30 -6.38
N ALA A 2 -29.13 2.74 -5.19
CA ALA A 2 -29.42 1.34 -4.90
C ALA A 2 -30.75 1.26 -4.15
N VAL A 3 -31.53 0.21 -4.43
CA VAL A 3 -32.83 -0.04 -3.80
C VAL A 3 -32.82 -1.49 -3.32
N SER A 4 -33.31 -1.71 -2.10
CA SER A 4 -33.34 -3.04 -1.49
C SER A 4 -34.19 -4.01 -2.29
N CYS A 5 -33.62 -5.15 -2.69
CA CYS A 5 -34.36 -6.26 -3.32
C CYS A 5 -35.04 -7.20 -2.31
N ALA A 6 -34.64 -7.11 -1.04
CA ALA A 6 -35.24 -7.78 0.11
C ALA A 6 -35.30 -6.79 1.28
N PRO A 7 -36.29 -6.91 2.20
CA PRO A 7 -36.41 -5.98 3.30
C PRO A 7 -35.22 -6.09 4.26
N ASP A 8 -34.78 -4.94 4.77
CA ASP A 8 -33.87 -4.88 5.90
C ASP A 8 -34.64 -5.06 7.21
N VAL A 9 -34.26 -6.05 8.01
CA VAL A 9 -35.02 -6.41 9.22
C VAL A 9 -34.29 -5.84 10.43
N CYS A 10 -34.87 -4.78 11.00
CA CYS A 10 -34.31 -4.08 12.16
C CYS A 10 -35.12 -4.34 13.42
N ARG A 11 -34.43 -4.34 14.57
CA ARG A 11 -35.10 -4.35 15.87
C ARG A 11 -35.63 -2.94 16.13
N THR A 12 -36.95 -2.83 16.25
CA THR A 12 -37.63 -1.53 16.32
C THR A 12 -38.28 -1.33 17.68
N PRO A 13 -37.88 -0.31 18.45
CA PRO A 13 -38.54 0.01 19.72
C PRO A 13 -40.04 0.26 19.53
N MET A 14 -40.85 -0.55 20.20
CA MET A 14 -42.31 -0.43 20.28
C MET A 14 -42.75 -0.69 21.71
N GLY A 15 -42.97 0.40 22.46
CA GLY A 15 -43.19 0.36 23.90
C GLY A 15 -41.97 -0.22 24.61
N SER A 16 -42.18 -1.26 25.44
CA SER A 16 -41.11 -1.97 26.15
C SER A 16 -40.44 -3.10 25.34
N SER A 17 -40.80 -3.27 24.07
CA SER A 17 -40.31 -4.36 23.21
C SER A 17 -39.49 -3.85 22.01
N THR A 18 -38.70 -4.73 21.41
CA THR A 18 -37.88 -4.43 20.21
C THR A 18 -38.01 -5.54 19.14
N PRO A 19 -39.23 -5.82 18.64
CA PRO A 19 -39.42 -6.90 17.67
C PRO A 19 -38.75 -6.57 16.32
N PRO A 20 -38.46 -7.60 15.51
CA PRO A 20 -37.95 -7.44 14.16
C PRO A 20 -39.03 -6.85 13.24
N VAL A 21 -38.73 -5.75 12.57
CA VAL A 21 -39.60 -5.06 11.61
C VAL A 21 -38.88 -4.92 10.27
N PRO A 22 -39.51 -5.29 9.15
CA PRO A 22 -38.93 -5.12 7.82
C PRO A 22 -39.06 -3.68 7.31
N TYR A 23 -37.98 -3.15 6.73
CA TYR A 23 -37.88 -1.84 6.10
C TYR A 23 -37.41 -1.99 4.65
N ASN A 24 -37.96 -1.16 3.75
CA ASN A 24 -37.35 -0.95 2.44
C ASN A 24 -36.29 0.13 2.60
N VAL A 25 -35.08 -0.14 2.11
CA VAL A 25 -33.99 0.83 2.17
C VAL A 25 -33.56 1.28 0.79
N VAL A 26 -33.18 2.55 0.69
CA VAL A 26 -32.60 3.14 -0.51
C VAL A 26 -31.26 3.78 -0.18
N SER A 27 -30.35 3.84 -1.15
CA SER A 27 -29.09 4.56 -1.00
C SER A 27 -28.79 5.39 -2.24
N ARG A 28 -28.38 6.64 -2.03
CA ARG A 28 -28.18 7.64 -3.09
C ARG A 28 -26.73 7.70 -3.52
N LEU A 29 -26.52 7.88 -4.82
CA LEU A 29 -25.18 7.99 -5.39
C LEU A 29 -24.60 9.41 -5.29
N GLU A 30 -25.44 10.42 -5.17
CA GLU A 30 -25.02 11.83 -5.08
C GLU A 30 -24.00 12.10 -3.95
N PRO A 31 -24.21 11.64 -2.70
CA PRO A 31 -23.22 11.81 -1.63
C PRO A 31 -22.12 10.73 -1.63
N ALA A 32 -21.99 9.92 -2.69
CA ALA A 32 -21.06 8.80 -2.68
C ALA A 32 -19.60 9.25 -2.67
N LEU A 33 -18.82 8.59 -1.81
CA LEU A 33 -17.38 8.69 -1.75
C LEU A 33 -16.78 7.89 -2.89
N ASP A 34 -15.75 8.44 -3.55
CA ASP A 34 -14.98 7.75 -4.60
C ASP A 34 -15.81 7.18 -5.76
N ALA A 35 -16.90 7.85 -6.15
CA ALA A 35 -17.48 7.69 -7.49
C ALA A 35 -16.51 8.24 -8.57
N SER A 36 -16.76 7.95 -9.85
CA SER A 36 -15.92 8.45 -10.93
C SER A 36 -15.88 9.98 -10.92
N GLU A 37 -14.67 10.51 -11.08
CA GLU A 37 -14.36 11.94 -11.09
C GLU A 37 -14.61 12.59 -12.47
N ASP A 38 -14.59 11.79 -13.55
CA ASP A 38 -14.59 12.25 -14.94
C ASP A 38 -15.58 11.49 -15.84
N VAL A 39 -16.00 10.28 -15.49
CA VAL A 39 -16.98 9.49 -16.25
C VAL A 39 -18.38 9.63 -15.65
N HIS A 40 -19.31 10.06 -16.51
CA HIS A 40 -20.70 10.32 -16.15
C HIS A 40 -21.65 9.44 -16.97
N ALA A 41 -22.79 9.07 -16.36
CA ALA A 41 -23.94 8.48 -17.01
C ALA A 41 -25.09 9.50 -16.93
N ASN A 42 -25.36 10.18 -18.05
CA ASN A 42 -26.09 11.45 -18.08
C ASN A 42 -25.41 12.47 -17.16
N ASP A 43 -26.15 13.15 -16.29
CA ASP A 43 -25.61 14.15 -15.36
C ASP A 43 -25.06 13.52 -14.05
N GLY A 44 -25.12 12.20 -13.91
CA GLY A 44 -24.69 11.48 -12.70
C GLY A 44 -23.29 10.88 -12.83
N ARG A 45 -22.50 10.93 -11.75
CA ARG A 45 -21.20 10.22 -11.67
C ARG A 45 -21.40 8.72 -11.74
N VAL A 46 -20.47 8.00 -12.37
CA VAL A 46 -20.51 6.53 -12.46
C VAL A 46 -19.93 5.88 -11.21
N GLN A 47 -20.54 4.78 -10.75
CA GLN A 47 -20.04 3.99 -9.62
C GLN A 47 -18.88 3.07 -10.05
N LYS A 48 -17.78 3.12 -9.30
CA LYS A 48 -16.58 2.28 -9.43
C LYS A 48 -16.66 1.11 -8.44
N HIS A 49 -16.67 -0.14 -8.93
CA HIS A 49 -16.71 -1.30 -8.04
C HIS A 49 -15.49 -1.35 -7.10
N ALA A 50 -15.72 -1.81 -5.87
CA ALA A 50 -14.76 -1.86 -4.75
C ALA A 50 -14.24 -0.50 -4.24
N ALA A 51 -14.43 0.60 -4.99
CA ALA A 51 -14.01 1.94 -4.58
C ALA A 51 -15.19 2.79 -4.07
N THR A 52 -16.29 2.86 -4.82
CA THR A 52 -17.40 3.76 -4.48
C THR A 52 -18.22 3.25 -3.30
N VAL A 53 -18.38 4.09 -2.29
CA VAL A 53 -19.21 3.82 -1.11
C VAL A 53 -20.29 4.90 -1.02
N MET A 54 -21.56 4.48 -1.02
CA MET A 54 -22.67 5.37 -0.65
C MET A 54 -22.76 5.41 0.87
N PRO A 55 -22.70 6.60 1.50
CA PRO A 55 -22.42 6.71 2.93
C PRO A 55 -23.58 6.27 3.83
N THR A 56 -24.82 6.32 3.34
CA THR A 56 -26.02 6.06 4.14
C THR A 56 -27.07 5.28 3.36
N THR A 57 -27.84 4.48 4.08
CA THR A 57 -29.17 4.00 3.68
C THR A 57 -30.24 4.87 4.32
N GLU A 58 -31.35 5.05 3.61
CA GLU A 58 -32.55 5.73 4.07
C GLU A 58 -33.70 4.70 4.14
N GLY A 59 -34.55 4.78 5.17
CA GLY A 59 -35.79 4.01 5.30
C GLY A 59 -35.87 3.10 6.54
N ASP A 60 -34.75 2.74 7.15
CA ASP A 60 -34.66 1.87 8.33
C ASP A 60 -34.43 2.61 9.66
N GLU A 61 -34.50 3.95 9.65
CA GLU A 61 -34.24 4.81 10.82
C GLU A 61 -35.08 4.47 12.06
N PRO A 62 -36.36 4.05 11.95
CA PRO A 62 -37.12 3.64 13.13
C PRO A 62 -36.53 2.40 13.83
N GLY A 63 -35.76 1.59 13.11
CA GLY A 63 -35.06 0.40 13.57
C GLY A 63 -33.89 0.64 14.52
N SER A 64 -33.93 1.70 15.33
CA SER A 64 -32.84 2.20 16.20
C SER A 64 -32.20 1.19 17.16
N ALA A 65 -32.79 0.01 17.39
CA ALA A 65 -32.14 -1.09 18.10
C ALA A 65 -31.33 -2.04 17.18
N LYS A 66 -31.04 -1.57 15.95
CA LYS A 66 -30.16 -2.15 14.93
C LYS A 66 -30.74 -3.34 14.16
N GLY A 67 -30.22 -3.54 12.94
CA GLY A 67 -30.47 -4.70 12.10
C GLY A 67 -30.20 -6.01 12.82
N VAL A 68 -31.07 -7.01 12.61
CA VAL A 68 -30.98 -8.32 13.30
C VAL A 68 -29.69 -9.05 12.99
N VAL A 69 -29.23 -8.97 11.74
CA VAL A 69 -27.98 -9.59 11.26
C VAL A 69 -26.87 -8.56 11.14
N SER A 70 -27.16 -7.42 10.51
CA SER A 70 -26.16 -6.40 10.19
C SER A 70 -25.64 -5.66 11.43
N GLY A 71 -26.45 -5.52 12.49
CA GLY A 71 -26.07 -4.76 13.69
C GLY A 71 -25.95 -3.25 13.43
N THR A 72 -26.58 -2.76 12.36
CA THR A 72 -26.49 -1.39 11.82
C THR A 72 -27.87 -0.80 11.57
N VAL A 73 -27.93 0.53 11.45
CA VAL A 73 -29.07 1.31 10.93
C VAL A 73 -28.51 2.46 10.11
N GLY A 74 -29.08 2.74 8.95
CA GLY A 74 -28.71 3.89 8.12
C GLY A 74 -27.24 3.88 7.64
N GLN A 75 -26.59 2.71 7.60
CA GLN A 75 -25.17 2.57 7.28
C GLN A 75 -24.90 2.52 5.77
N GLN A 76 -23.67 2.23 5.41
CA GLN A 76 -23.17 2.36 4.05
C GLN A 76 -23.76 1.32 3.10
N SER A 77 -23.65 1.62 1.80
CA SER A 77 -23.97 0.70 0.72
C SER A 77 -22.85 0.68 -0.34
N TRP A 78 -22.55 -0.48 -0.90
CA TRP A 78 -21.52 -0.66 -1.95
C TRP A 78 -21.86 -1.84 -2.85
N SER A 79 -21.29 -1.85 -4.05
CA SER A 79 -21.56 -2.91 -5.03
C SER A 79 -20.93 -4.24 -4.64
N GLN A 80 -21.65 -5.32 -4.95
CA GLN A 80 -21.26 -6.72 -4.77
C GLN A 80 -20.98 -7.39 -6.11
N THR A 81 -21.71 -7.01 -7.17
CA THR A 81 -21.42 -7.42 -8.55
C THR A 81 -21.07 -6.24 -9.42
N HIS A 82 -20.50 -6.53 -10.59
CA HIS A 82 -19.97 -5.53 -11.51
C HIS A 82 -19.84 -6.09 -12.93
N SER A 83 -19.51 -5.22 -13.88
CA SER A 83 -19.16 -5.63 -15.24
C SER A 83 -17.89 -6.51 -15.26
N PRO A 84 -17.88 -7.63 -16.00
CA PRO A 84 -16.69 -8.47 -16.13
C PRO A 84 -15.64 -7.92 -17.10
N SER A 85 -15.97 -6.90 -17.90
CA SER A 85 -15.13 -6.46 -19.03
C SER A 85 -15.01 -4.95 -19.20
N VAL A 86 -15.85 -4.16 -18.54
CA VAL A 86 -15.85 -2.70 -18.68
C VAL A 86 -15.30 -2.06 -17.42
N LEU A 87 -14.26 -1.25 -17.59
CA LEU A 87 -13.60 -0.52 -16.51
C LEU A 87 -13.85 0.99 -16.65
N VAL A 88 -13.94 1.67 -15.51
CA VAL A 88 -13.96 3.13 -15.34
C VAL A 88 -12.94 3.48 -14.26
N ASN A 89 -12.02 4.40 -14.56
CA ASN A 89 -10.87 4.74 -13.70
C ASN A 89 -10.14 3.50 -13.14
N ALA A 90 -9.89 2.49 -13.99
CA ALA A 90 -9.29 1.19 -13.64
C ALA A 90 -10.10 0.26 -12.70
N HIS A 91 -11.34 0.63 -12.36
CA HIS A 91 -12.26 -0.22 -11.59
C HIS A 91 -13.37 -0.77 -12.48
N PRO A 92 -13.85 -2.00 -12.27
CA PRO A 92 -15.03 -2.48 -12.97
C PRO A 92 -16.23 -1.56 -12.76
N VAL A 93 -16.96 -1.24 -13.83
CA VAL A 93 -18.16 -0.41 -13.74
C VAL A 93 -19.30 -1.20 -13.10
N VAL A 94 -20.07 -0.55 -12.22
CA VAL A 94 -21.31 -1.11 -11.68
C VAL A 94 -22.46 -0.75 -12.63
N ARG A 95 -23.24 -1.75 -13.03
CA ARG A 95 -24.33 -1.61 -14.00
C ARG A 95 -25.68 -1.55 -13.28
N HIS A 96 -26.73 -1.25 -14.05
CA HIS A 96 -28.08 -1.56 -13.62
C HIS A 96 -28.20 -3.07 -13.32
N ASP A 97 -28.99 -3.43 -12.32
CA ASP A 97 -29.17 -4.80 -11.79
C ASP A 97 -27.94 -5.46 -11.12
N ASP A 98 -26.79 -4.79 -11.07
CA ASP A 98 -25.69 -5.28 -10.23
C ASP A 98 -26.08 -5.16 -8.75
N LEU A 99 -25.81 -6.23 -7.99
CA LEU A 99 -26.18 -6.33 -6.58
C LEU A 99 -25.35 -5.36 -5.75
N ALA A 100 -25.94 -4.88 -4.65
CA ALA A 100 -25.29 -4.07 -3.65
C ALA A 100 -25.55 -4.64 -2.25
N GLN A 101 -24.53 -4.56 -1.39
CA GLN A 101 -24.76 -4.64 0.04
C GLN A 101 -25.33 -3.31 0.48
N MET A 102 -26.35 -3.38 1.34
CA MET A 102 -27.01 -2.21 1.91
C MET A 102 -27.00 -2.30 3.43
N ASN A 103 -27.02 -1.14 4.07
CA ASN A 103 -26.98 -0.97 5.52
C ASN A 103 -25.85 -1.77 6.19
N GLY A 104 -24.62 -1.66 5.67
CA GLY A 104 -23.47 -2.40 6.17
C GLY A 104 -22.32 -1.49 6.64
N ASP A 105 -21.45 -2.01 7.49
CA ASP A 105 -20.18 -1.38 7.84
C ASP A 105 -19.09 -1.88 6.87
N LYS A 106 -18.75 -1.07 5.86
CA LYS A 106 -17.78 -1.45 4.82
C LYS A 106 -16.39 -1.63 5.42
N ALA A 107 -15.99 -0.79 6.37
CA ALA A 107 -14.67 -0.87 6.98
C ALA A 107 -14.52 -2.15 7.81
N ALA A 108 -15.56 -2.51 8.58
CA ALA A 108 -15.58 -3.77 9.32
C ALA A 108 -15.58 -4.98 8.37
N GLN A 109 -16.32 -4.93 7.25
CA GLN A 109 -16.26 -5.99 6.24
C GLN A 109 -14.88 -6.09 5.60
N ASP A 110 -14.28 -4.99 5.15
CA ASP A 110 -12.95 -4.99 4.53
C ASP A 110 -11.89 -5.57 5.49
N LYS A 111 -11.99 -5.22 6.78
CA LYS A 111 -11.16 -5.77 7.85
C LYS A 111 -11.36 -7.29 7.98
N ALA A 112 -12.60 -7.76 8.03
CA ALA A 112 -12.93 -9.19 8.13
C ALA A 112 -12.45 -9.98 6.89
N ASP A 113 -12.66 -9.44 5.70
CA ASP A 113 -12.24 -10.04 4.43
C ASP A 113 -10.71 -10.08 4.33
N LYS A 114 -10.02 -9.02 4.77
CA LYS A 114 -8.55 -9.01 4.83
C LYS A 114 -8.01 -10.04 5.80
N ARG A 115 -8.60 -10.16 7.00
CA ARG A 115 -8.25 -11.20 7.98
C ARG A 115 -8.44 -12.59 7.41
N ALA A 116 -9.59 -12.87 6.79
CA ALA A 116 -9.88 -14.17 6.19
C ALA A 116 -8.89 -14.52 5.07
N ARG A 117 -8.62 -13.58 4.16
CA ARG A 117 -7.62 -13.76 3.10
C ARG A 117 -6.22 -13.97 3.68
N TYR A 118 -5.81 -13.18 4.68
CA TYR A 118 -4.50 -13.29 5.29
C TYR A 118 -4.28 -14.67 5.94
N ASN A 119 -5.25 -15.13 6.74
CA ASN A 119 -5.20 -16.45 7.37
C ASN A 119 -5.19 -17.59 6.33
N CYS A 120 -6.03 -17.52 5.30
CA CYS A 120 -6.01 -18.51 4.24
C CYS A 120 -4.64 -18.58 3.57
N ARG A 121 -4.04 -17.42 3.25
CA ARG A 121 -2.72 -17.35 2.63
C ARG A 121 -1.63 -17.96 3.50
N LYS A 122 -1.68 -17.80 4.83
CA LYS A 122 -0.76 -18.49 5.75
C LYS A 122 -0.87 -20.01 5.60
N GLU A 123 -2.08 -20.55 5.60
CA GLU A 123 -2.29 -21.99 5.41
C GLU A 123 -1.81 -22.47 4.04
N GLN A 124 -1.99 -21.65 2.99
CA GLN A 124 -1.48 -21.94 1.64
C GLN A 124 0.05 -21.93 1.60
N ILE A 125 0.70 -20.95 2.22
CA ILE A 125 2.16 -20.86 2.35
C ILE A 125 2.70 -22.11 3.05
N GLU A 126 2.12 -22.49 4.20
CA GLU A 126 2.57 -23.65 4.96
C GLU A 126 2.38 -24.96 4.18
N ALA A 127 1.28 -25.12 3.44
CA ALA A 127 1.12 -26.25 2.53
C ALA A 127 2.21 -26.28 1.45
N GLY A 128 2.57 -25.12 0.89
CA GLY A 128 3.63 -25.01 -0.11
C GLY A 128 5.02 -25.29 0.43
N LYS A 129 5.35 -24.82 1.65
CA LYS A 129 6.62 -25.10 2.32
C LYS A 129 6.82 -26.59 2.61
N ASN A 130 5.73 -27.30 2.93
CA ASN A 130 5.74 -28.74 3.19
C ASN A 130 5.64 -29.60 1.91
N SER A 131 5.64 -28.99 0.72
CA SER A 131 5.60 -29.74 -0.54
C SER A 131 6.91 -30.47 -0.81
N ASP A 132 6.85 -31.68 -1.36
CA ASP A 132 8.03 -32.42 -1.84
C ASP A 132 8.68 -31.77 -3.08
N ASP A 133 7.92 -30.96 -3.84
CA ASP A 133 8.42 -30.25 -5.02
C ASP A 133 9.25 -29.01 -4.63
N PRO A 134 10.57 -28.96 -4.94
CA PRO A 134 11.42 -27.82 -4.62
C PRO A 134 10.89 -26.51 -5.20
N ALA A 135 10.30 -26.56 -6.40
CA ALA A 135 9.82 -25.37 -7.09
C ALA A 135 8.56 -24.79 -6.42
N THR A 136 7.74 -25.63 -5.78
CA THR A 136 6.62 -25.22 -4.92
C THR A 136 7.11 -24.62 -3.61
N ARG A 137 8.14 -25.19 -2.99
CA ARG A 137 8.74 -24.61 -1.77
C ARG A 137 9.32 -23.22 -2.02
N GLU A 138 10.00 -23.02 -3.14
CA GLU A 138 10.51 -21.70 -3.55
C GLU A 138 9.36 -20.70 -3.80
N ALA A 139 8.29 -21.14 -4.45
CA ALA A 139 7.09 -20.32 -4.65
C ALA A 139 6.43 -19.94 -3.32
N ALA A 140 6.36 -20.86 -2.35
CA ALA A 140 5.85 -20.58 -1.02
C ALA A 140 6.70 -19.56 -0.27
N ALA A 141 8.04 -19.69 -0.33
CA ALA A 141 8.96 -18.73 0.28
C ALA A 141 8.84 -17.32 -0.37
N ARG A 142 8.72 -17.25 -1.70
CA ARG A 142 8.46 -15.98 -2.39
C ARG A 142 7.08 -15.42 -2.06
N PHE A 143 6.06 -16.27 -1.96
CA PHE A 143 4.70 -15.85 -1.64
C PHE A 143 4.58 -15.29 -0.23
N GLU A 144 5.22 -15.91 0.76
CA GLU A 144 5.33 -15.41 2.13
C GLU A 144 6.00 -14.04 2.17
N ARG A 145 7.19 -13.95 1.56
CA ARG A 145 7.96 -12.69 1.52
C ARG A 145 7.17 -11.57 0.83
N ASN A 146 6.54 -11.87 -0.31
CA ASN A 146 5.76 -10.89 -1.07
C ASN A 146 4.44 -10.52 -0.38
N THR A 147 3.86 -11.41 0.45
CA THR A 147 2.68 -11.09 1.27
C THR A 147 3.01 -9.98 2.27
N ILE A 148 4.20 -10.03 2.89
CA ILE A 148 4.69 -8.95 3.76
C ILE A 148 5.03 -7.71 2.94
N ALA A 149 5.75 -7.86 1.84
CA ALA A 149 6.17 -6.74 1.01
C ALA A 149 4.98 -5.94 0.44
N ALA A 150 3.88 -6.59 0.09
CA ALA A 150 2.66 -5.92 -0.36
C ALA A 150 2.09 -4.96 0.71
N GLU A 151 2.12 -5.36 1.98
CA GLU A 151 1.69 -4.51 3.10
C GLU A 151 2.63 -3.30 3.27
N LYS A 152 3.95 -3.54 3.24
CA LYS A 152 4.94 -2.45 3.34
C LYS A 152 4.87 -1.50 2.15
N ALA A 153 4.61 -2.02 0.95
CA ALA A 153 4.39 -1.23 -0.26
C ALA A 153 3.13 -0.36 -0.11
N ALA A 154 2.03 -0.91 0.41
CA ALA A 154 0.82 -0.13 0.66
C ALA A 154 1.07 1.03 1.64
N LEU A 155 1.84 0.81 2.72
CA LEU A 155 2.25 1.87 3.65
C LEU A 155 3.13 2.93 2.97
N SER A 156 4.14 2.50 2.19
CA SER A 156 4.98 3.44 1.43
C SER A 156 4.18 4.26 0.43
N GLY A 157 3.21 3.67 -0.26
CA GLY A 157 2.29 4.35 -1.17
C GLY A 157 1.39 5.35 -0.44
N HIS A 158 0.84 4.96 0.71
CA HIS A 158 -0.05 5.81 1.51
C HIS A 158 0.60 7.12 1.94
N THR A 159 1.92 7.14 2.20
CA THR A 159 2.61 8.37 2.59
C THR A 159 2.44 9.51 1.58
N TYR A 160 2.25 9.21 0.29
CA TYR A 160 2.04 10.22 -0.76
C TYR A 160 0.68 10.91 -0.71
N ASP A 161 -0.32 10.30 -0.07
CA ASP A 161 -1.65 10.87 0.11
C ASP A 161 -2.24 10.40 1.45
N PRO A 162 -1.69 10.89 2.58
CA PRO A 162 -2.09 10.44 3.91
C PRO A 162 -3.44 11.03 4.36
N SER A 163 -4.11 11.80 3.48
CA SER A 163 -5.48 12.25 3.70
C SER A 163 -6.50 11.12 3.48
N LYS A 164 -6.10 10.08 2.74
CA LYS A 164 -6.89 8.87 2.57
C LYS A 164 -6.88 8.01 3.83
N PRO A 165 -7.87 7.12 4.01
CA PRO A 165 -7.80 6.11 5.06
C PRO A 165 -6.53 5.28 4.94
N ALA A 166 -5.92 4.97 6.10
CA ALA A 166 -4.79 4.06 6.16
C ALA A 166 -5.14 2.69 5.52
N PRO A 167 -4.15 1.97 4.94
CA PRO A 167 -4.40 0.67 4.35
C PRO A 167 -5.09 -0.27 5.34
N THR A 168 -6.14 -0.99 4.90
CA THR A 168 -6.93 -1.88 5.77
C THR A 168 -6.04 -2.76 6.65
N GLY A 169 -6.32 -2.85 7.94
CA GLY A 169 -5.49 -3.59 8.90
C GLY A 169 -4.30 -2.81 9.43
N TRP A 170 -4.12 -1.54 9.04
CA TRP A 170 -3.14 -0.64 9.62
C TRP A 170 -3.84 0.61 10.17
N ARG A 171 -3.26 1.18 11.23
CA ARG A 171 -3.64 2.48 11.78
C ARG A 171 -2.47 3.43 11.64
N ASP A 172 -2.67 4.58 10.99
CA ASP A 172 -1.72 5.69 11.03
C ASP A 172 -1.80 6.34 12.42
N ILE A 173 -0.70 6.29 13.17
CA ILE A 173 -0.62 6.85 14.53
C ILE A 173 0.26 8.09 14.59
N SER A 174 0.66 8.64 13.43
CA SER A 174 1.63 9.75 13.34
C SER A 174 1.16 11.03 14.04
N ASP A 175 -0.15 11.17 14.23
CA ASP A 175 -0.80 12.34 14.82
C ASP A 175 -1.55 11.99 16.13
N ASP A 176 -1.37 10.77 16.66
CA ASP A 176 -2.03 10.27 17.89
C ASP A 176 -1.06 10.36 19.09
N PRO A 177 -1.22 11.33 20.01
CA PRO A 177 -0.29 11.53 21.11
C PRO A 177 -0.18 10.32 22.06
N GLU A 178 -1.29 9.64 22.32
CA GLU A 178 -1.32 8.49 23.23
C GLU A 178 -0.62 7.29 22.60
N ALA A 179 -0.85 7.09 21.29
CA ALA A 179 -0.20 6.02 20.56
C ALA A 179 1.31 6.25 20.44
N LEU A 180 1.75 7.47 20.10
CA LEU A 180 3.16 7.83 19.94
C LEU A 180 3.96 7.73 21.24
N ALA A 181 3.33 8.03 22.39
CA ALA A 181 3.99 7.93 23.69
C ALA A 181 4.54 6.52 23.96
N ARG A 182 3.90 5.46 23.42
CA ARG A 182 4.38 4.07 23.52
C ARG A 182 5.72 3.83 22.83
N TYR A 183 6.09 4.70 21.90
CA TYR A 183 7.36 4.68 21.17
C TYR A 183 8.34 5.75 21.68
N GLY A 184 8.00 6.45 22.77
CA GLY A 184 8.78 7.58 23.27
C GLY A 184 8.77 8.79 22.34
N LEU A 185 7.71 8.94 21.53
CA LEU A 185 7.53 10.03 20.59
C LEU A 185 6.36 10.93 21.00
N THR A 186 6.37 12.16 20.49
CA THR A 186 5.31 13.16 20.55
C THR A 186 4.94 13.61 19.13
N PRO A 187 3.74 14.19 18.92
CA PRO A 187 3.38 14.76 17.63
C PRO A 187 4.43 15.79 17.17
N GLY A 188 4.95 15.62 15.96
CA GLY A 188 6.01 16.46 15.39
C GLY A 188 7.43 15.86 15.45
N ASP A 189 7.69 14.85 16.30
CA ASP A 189 9.03 14.22 16.35
C ASP A 189 9.44 13.54 15.03
N LEU A 190 8.44 13.11 14.25
CA LEU A 190 8.59 12.51 12.92
C LEU A 190 8.72 13.53 11.78
N ASP A 191 8.42 14.82 12.01
CA ASP A 191 8.40 15.82 10.94
C ASP A 191 9.79 16.09 10.38
N GLY A 192 10.78 16.22 11.26
CA GLY A 192 12.14 16.59 10.88
C GLY A 192 12.15 17.78 9.92
N SER A 193 12.90 17.66 8.84
CA SER A 193 13.03 18.65 7.76
C SER A 193 12.01 18.48 6.64
N ARG A 194 11.12 17.47 6.71
CA ARG A 194 10.01 17.26 5.79
C ARG A 194 8.73 16.90 6.58
N PRO A 195 8.04 17.91 7.14
CA PRO A 195 6.83 17.68 7.93
C PRO A 195 5.80 16.81 7.20
N GLY A 196 5.23 15.84 7.91
CA GLY A 196 4.27 14.87 7.39
C GLY A 196 4.81 13.83 6.40
N ALA A 197 6.11 13.85 6.05
CA ALA A 197 6.72 12.90 5.11
C ALA A 197 7.18 11.59 5.75
N THR A 198 7.28 11.54 7.09
CA THR A 198 7.56 10.32 7.85
C THR A 198 6.30 9.97 8.63
N ARG A 199 5.83 8.73 8.49
CA ARG A 199 4.60 8.26 9.12
C ARG A 199 4.85 6.98 9.89
N LEU A 200 4.20 6.79 11.03
CA LEU A 200 4.26 5.57 11.84
C LEU A 200 2.91 4.85 11.82
N TYR A 201 2.94 3.57 11.47
CA TYR A 201 1.76 2.72 11.37
C TYR A 201 1.81 1.58 12.37
N GLU A 202 0.67 1.29 12.98
CA GLU A 202 0.48 0.09 13.80
C GLU A 202 -0.34 -0.96 13.06
N PRO A 203 0.09 -2.23 13.10
CA PRO A 203 -0.71 -3.32 12.57
C PRO A 203 -1.89 -3.61 13.50
N ASP A 204 -3.04 -3.91 12.92
CA ASP A 204 -4.21 -4.36 13.63
C ASP A 204 -4.06 -5.85 13.99
N PRO A 205 -3.99 -6.22 15.29
CA PRO A 205 -3.81 -7.59 15.70
C PRO A 205 -5.00 -8.49 15.34
N ASP A 206 -6.19 -7.94 15.11
CA ASP A 206 -7.33 -8.73 14.64
C ASP A 206 -7.12 -9.19 13.19
N VAL A 207 -6.35 -8.45 12.39
CA VAL A 207 -6.08 -8.78 10.98
C VAL A 207 -4.85 -9.66 10.85
N PHE A 208 -3.75 -9.24 11.48
CA PHE A 208 -2.43 -9.85 11.28
C PHE A 208 -1.97 -10.75 12.42
N GLY A 209 -2.70 -10.81 13.54
CA GLY A 209 -2.21 -11.43 14.76
C GLY A 209 -0.92 -10.74 15.24
N GLY A 210 0.12 -11.54 15.49
CA GLY A 210 1.46 -11.05 15.85
C GLY A 210 2.46 -11.02 14.70
N ASP A 211 2.02 -11.27 13.46
CA ASP A 211 2.94 -11.48 12.32
C ASP A 211 3.55 -10.17 11.79
N MET A 212 2.83 -9.06 11.92
CA MET A 212 3.26 -7.74 11.47
C MET A 212 3.77 -6.91 12.64
N ARG A 213 4.76 -6.05 12.36
CA ARG A 213 5.33 -5.12 13.34
C ARG A 213 4.98 -3.67 13.00
N PRO A 214 4.94 -2.77 14.00
CA PRO A 214 4.83 -1.34 13.76
C PRO A 214 5.86 -0.89 12.73
N THR A 215 5.48 0.00 11.83
CA THR A 215 6.28 0.34 10.66
C THR A 215 6.37 1.84 10.46
N VAL A 216 7.59 2.34 10.34
CA VAL A 216 7.85 3.71 9.89
C VAL A 216 7.96 3.72 8.37
N ALA A 217 7.14 4.53 7.71
CA ALA A 217 7.20 4.74 6.27
C ALA A 217 7.74 6.14 5.95
N PHE A 218 8.71 6.21 5.04
CA PHE A 218 9.28 7.45 4.53
C PHE A 218 8.76 7.75 3.12
N ARG A 219 8.22 8.95 2.93
CA ARG A 219 7.78 9.45 1.63
C ARG A 219 8.96 9.84 0.74
N GLY A 220 8.92 9.42 -0.52
CA GLY A 220 9.85 9.88 -1.54
C GLY A 220 9.57 11.32 -2.00
N THR A 221 10.06 11.70 -3.16
CA THR A 221 9.89 13.06 -3.70
C THR A 221 8.47 13.28 -4.22
N GLU A 222 7.86 14.41 -3.87
CA GLU A 222 6.57 14.87 -4.43
C GLU A 222 6.82 15.50 -5.81
N ASN A 223 5.90 15.32 -6.76
CA ASN A 223 5.99 15.64 -8.20
C ASN A 223 6.59 14.52 -9.05
N GLY A 224 5.70 13.59 -9.41
CA GLY A 224 5.97 12.47 -10.30
C GLY A 224 6.77 12.90 -11.53
N ALA A 225 6.24 13.68 -12.47
CA ALA A 225 6.92 13.93 -13.75
C ALA A 225 8.39 14.45 -13.63
N ASP A 226 8.71 15.21 -12.58
CA ASP A 226 10.04 15.79 -12.34
C ASP A 226 10.87 15.06 -11.28
N TRP A 227 10.39 13.92 -10.77
CA TRP A 227 11.05 13.21 -9.66
C TRP A 227 12.49 12.84 -10.02
N GLN A 228 12.80 12.54 -11.30
CA GLN A 228 14.15 12.21 -11.76
C GLN A 228 15.12 13.39 -11.64
N ASN A 229 14.69 14.58 -12.09
CA ASN A 229 15.50 15.79 -11.99
C ASN A 229 15.69 16.20 -10.53
N ASN A 230 14.66 16.06 -9.71
CA ASN A 230 14.71 16.32 -8.28
C ASN A 230 15.61 15.29 -7.57
N PHE A 231 15.55 14.03 -7.98
CA PHE A 231 16.37 12.95 -7.44
C PHE A 231 17.85 13.12 -7.82
N ALA A 232 18.15 13.46 -9.08
CA ALA A 232 19.51 13.68 -9.56
C ALA A 232 20.17 14.93 -8.96
N GLN A 233 19.41 16.03 -8.80
CA GLN A 233 19.84 17.17 -7.97
C GLN A 233 20.00 16.75 -6.50
N GLY A 234 19.20 15.77 -6.06
CA GLY A 234 19.23 15.19 -4.73
C GLY A 234 20.37 14.20 -4.44
N LEU A 235 21.06 13.70 -5.47
CA LEU A 235 22.22 12.80 -5.31
C LEU A 235 23.47 13.54 -4.79
N ASN A 236 23.46 14.87 -4.83
CA ASN A 236 24.50 15.74 -4.28
C ASN A 236 24.21 16.17 -2.82
N MET A 237 23.25 15.53 -2.14
CA MET A 237 22.76 16.03 -0.85
C MET A 237 23.55 15.51 0.34
N ASP A 238 24.37 16.39 0.88
CA ASP A 238 24.53 16.52 2.33
C ASP A 238 23.15 16.95 2.90
N SER A 239 22.37 15.99 3.39
CA SER A 239 20.91 16.06 3.40
C SER A 239 20.31 16.01 4.80
N PRO A 240 19.66 17.09 5.28
CA PRO A 240 18.82 17.06 6.48
C PRO A 240 17.86 15.86 6.54
N TYR A 241 17.41 15.32 5.40
CA TYR A 241 16.52 14.16 5.31
C TYR A 241 17.16 12.87 5.82
N TYR A 242 18.40 12.59 5.40
CA TYR A 242 19.12 11.40 5.85
C TYR A 242 19.50 11.52 7.33
N ARG A 243 19.84 12.72 7.80
CA ARG A 243 20.04 12.99 9.24
C ARG A 243 18.78 12.67 10.05
N ASP A 244 17.61 13.10 9.56
CA ASP A 244 16.34 12.82 10.24
C ASP A 244 15.99 11.33 10.24
N ALA A 245 16.22 10.64 9.12
CA ALA A 245 16.02 9.20 9.03
C ALA A 245 16.95 8.42 9.98
N VAL A 246 18.23 8.81 10.08
CA VAL A 246 19.18 8.24 11.05
C VAL A 246 18.74 8.54 12.49
N ARG A 247 18.25 9.75 12.79
CA ARG A 247 17.68 10.08 14.10
C ARG A 247 16.51 9.15 14.45
N VAL A 248 15.54 9.00 13.54
CA VAL A 248 14.40 8.11 13.74
C VAL A 248 14.85 6.65 13.93
N GLY A 249 15.84 6.20 13.16
CA GLY A 249 16.49 4.90 13.31
C GLY A 249 17.13 4.69 14.68
N ASN A 250 17.88 5.68 15.17
CA ASN A 250 18.51 5.64 16.49
C ASN A 250 17.49 5.64 17.63
N THR A 251 16.41 6.42 17.51
CA THR A 251 15.35 6.54 18.53
C THR A 251 14.51 5.27 18.63
N LEU A 252 14.00 4.77 17.49
CA LEU A 252 13.07 3.65 17.47
C LEU A 252 13.77 2.30 17.41
N GLY A 253 15.02 2.26 16.93
CA GLY A 253 15.84 1.07 16.91
C GLY A 253 15.19 -0.11 16.17
N ASN A 254 15.35 -1.29 16.75
CA ASN A 254 14.76 -2.52 16.23
C ASN A 254 13.34 -2.77 16.74
N SER A 255 12.63 -1.79 17.31
CA SER A 255 11.24 -1.95 17.77
C SER A 255 10.23 -1.84 16.63
N VAL A 256 10.60 -1.15 15.55
CA VAL A 256 9.78 -0.95 14.34
C VAL A 256 10.47 -1.53 13.09
N ASP A 257 9.70 -1.81 12.05
CA ASP A 257 10.21 -2.00 10.69
C ASP A 257 10.30 -0.65 9.96
N TYR A 258 11.13 -0.54 8.92
CA TYR A 258 11.24 0.66 8.09
C TYR A 258 10.85 0.38 6.65
N THR A 259 10.14 1.29 6.00
CA THR A 259 9.74 1.14 4.61
C THR A 259 9.78 2.44 3.84
N GLY A 260 10.01 2.39 2.52
CA GLY A 260 10.00 3.59 1.70
C GLY A 260 10.17 3.34 0.21
N HIS A 261 9.77 4.33 -0.57
CA HIS A 261 9.81 4.30 -2.03
C HIS A 261 10.72 5.41 -2.59
N SER A 262 11.45 5.14 -3.67
CA SER A 262 12.31 6.13 -4.33
C SER A 262 13.34 6.72 -3.34
N LEU A 263 13.40 8.06 -3.19
CA LEU A 263 14.17 8.71 -2.11
C LEU A 263 13.81 8.16 -0.71
N GLY A 264 12.53 7.93 -0.45
CA GLY A 264 12.05 7.37 0.81
C GLY A 264 12.62 5.97 1.09
N GLY A 265 12.93 5.19 0.06
CA GLY A 265 13.59 3.89 0.22
C GLY A 265 15.05 4.02 0.67
N GLY A 266 15.75 5.06 0.22
CA GLY A 266 17.07 5.41 0.74
C GLY A 266 17.02 5.83 2.22
N LEU A 267 16.04 6.66 2.58
CA LEU A 267 15.80 7.06 3.98
C LEU A 267 15.46 5.84 4.86
N ALA A 268 14.60 4.94 4.38
CA ALA A 268 14.28 3.69 5.06
C ALA A 268 15.51 2.79 5.25
N SER A 269 16.40 2.72 4.25
CA SER A 269 17.67 1.99 4.36
C SER A 269 18.58 2.58 5.44
N ALA A 270 18.69 3.91 5.49
CA ALA A 270 19.50 4.60 6.50
C ALA A 270 18.92 4.40 7.92
N ALA A 271 17.60 4.53 8.08
CA ALA A 271 16.92 4.30 9.35
C ALA A 271 17.03 2.84 9.82
N ALA A 272 16.83 1.87 8.92
CA ALA A 272 16.99 0.44 9.23
C ALA A 272 18.42 0.10 9.65
N THR A 273 19.42 0.67 8.97
CA THR A 273 20.84 0.48 9.28
C THR A 273 21.22 1.14 10.61
N ALA A 274 20.73 2.35 10.89
CA ALA A 274 20.96 3.02 12.18
C ALA A 274 20.26 2.28 13.33
N GLY A 275 19.04 1.80 13.09
CA GLY A 275 18.23 1.09 14.08
C GLY A 275 18.67 -0.35 14.34
N GLY A 276 19.33 -1.00 13.36
CA GLY A 276 19.59 -2.44 13.38
C GLY A 276 18.30 -3.25 13.22
N SER A 277 17.42 -2.81 12.30
CA SER A 277 16.10 -3.40 12.08
C SER A 277 15.92 -3.89 10.64
N ARG A 278 14.71 -4.35 10.33
CA ARG A 278 14.30 -4.78 8.99
C ARG A 278 13.88 -3.57 8.15
N GLY A 279 14.17 -3.62 6.86
CA GLY A 279 13.83 -2.59 5.89
C GLY A 279 13.15 -3.16 4.64
N TRP A 280 12.17 -2.44 4.10
CA TRP A 280 11.58 -2.72 2.78
C TRP A 280 11.70 -1.49 1.90
N THR A 281 12.34 -1.64 0.76
CA THR A 281 12.59 -0.52 -0.13
C THR A 281 12.04 -0.83 -1.50
N PHE A 282 11.43 0.16 -2.13
CA PHE A 282 10.71 -0.01 -3.40
C PHE A 282 11.26 1.00 -4.41
N ASN A 283 11.81 0.49 -5.52
CA ASN A 283 12.47 1.31 -6.55
C ASN A 283 13.39 2.36 -5.94
N ALA A 284 14.19 1.93 -4.96
CA ALA A 284 14.89 2.83 -4.06
C ALA A 284 16.21 3.33 -4.62
N ALA A 285 16.53 4.54 -4.21
CA ALA A 285 17.86 5.12 -4.31
C ALA A 285 18.94 4.24 -3.65
N GLY A 286 20.16 4.28 -4.18
CA GLY A 286 21.33 3.75 -3.48
C GLY A 286 21.64 4.55 -2.21
N LEU A 287 22.18 3.87 -1.18
CA LEU A 287 22.69 4.51 0.03
C LEU A 287 24.22 4.60 -0.05
N ASN A 288 24.79 5.79 0.12
CA ASN A 288 26.23 5.96 0.09
C ASN A 288 26.88 5.33 1.34
N PRO A 289 28.01 4.59 1.19
CA PRO A 289 28.79 4.13 2.33
C PRO A 289 29.18 5.31 3.24
N GLY A 290 28.93 5.20 4.54
CA GLY A 290 29.23 6.24 5.51
C GLY A 290 28.14 7.31 5.70
N THR A 291 27.00 7.25 5.01
CA THR A 291 25.87 8.15 5.31
C THR A 291 25.38 7.98 6.75
N VAL A 292 25.31 6.74 7.24
CA VAL A 292 24.83 6.44 8.59
C VAL A 292 25.82 6.96 9.63
N THR A 293 27.11 6.67 9.48
CA THR A 293 28.16 7.16 10.39
C THR A 293 28.35 8.67 10.32
N GLY A 294 28.24 9.26 9.12
CA GLY A 294 28.35 10.70 8.89
C GLY A 294 27.29 11.54 9.60
N TYR A 295 26.09 10.98 9.83
CA TYR A 295 25.03 11.62 10.61
C TYR A 295 24.95 11.15 12.07
N GLY A 296 26.04 10.59 12.60
CA GLY A 296 26.13 10.18 14.00
C GLY A 296 25.36 8.88 14.33
N GLY A 297 24.96 8.12 13.31
CA GLY A 297 24.45 6.77 13.45
C GLY A 297 25.59 5.76 13.64
N THR A 298 25.26 4.62 14.23
CA THR A 298 26.13 3.44 14.20
C THR A 298 25.62 2.52 13.09
N GLU A 299 26.50 2.08 12.20
CA GLU A 299 26.12 1.04 11.24
C GLU A 299 25.89 -0.27 11.98
N ARG A 300 24.63 -0.71 12.04
CA ARG A 300 24.22 -2.00 12.59
C ARG A 300 23.81 -2.91 11.44
N PRO A 301 24.02 -4.24 11.54
CA PRO A 301 23.47 -5.18 10.58
C PRO A 301 21.95 -4.97 10.45
N ALA A 302 21.49 -4.78 9.22
CA ALA A 302 20.08 -4.58 8.90
C ALA A 302 19.66 -5.55 7.79
N ASP A 303 18.47 -6.15 7.95
CA ASP A 303 17.88 -7.03 6.94
C ASP A 303 16.98 -6.19 6.02
N ILE A 304 17.54 -5.72 4.91
CA ILE A 304 16.85 -4.86 3.96
C ILE A 304 16.44 -5.70 2.74
N ALA A 305 15.15 -5.75 2.44
CA ALA A 305 14.58 -6.34 1.23
C ALA A 305 14.33 -5.23 0.19
N ALA A 306 15.11 -5.22 -0.88
CA ALA A 306 15.11 -4.18 -1.90
C ALA A 306 14.37 -4.63 -3.16
N TYR A 307 13.12 -4.19 -3.32
CA TYR A 307 12.25 -4.50 -4.45
C TYR A 307 12.46 -3.52 -5.60
N ARG A 308 12.62 -4.05 -6.81
CA ARG A 308 12.88 -3.26 -8.03
C ARG A 308 12.00 -3.75 -9.16
N VAL A 309 11.35 -2.83 -9.86
CA VAL A 309 10.64 -3.15 -11.10
C VAL A 309 11.64 -3.20 -12.25
N GLN A 310 11.60 -4.24 -13.06
CA GLN A 310 12.51 -4.37 -14.21
C GLN A 310 12.40 -3.17 -15.16
N ASP A 311 13.55 -2.73 -15.67
CA ASP A 311 13.67 -1.62 -16.64
C ASP A 311 12.98 -0.32 -16.18
N GLU A 312 12.87 -0.09 -14.86
CA GLU A 312 12.53 1.22 -14.33
C GLU A 312 13.75 2.16 -14.37
N VAL A 313 13.47 3.45 -14.29
CA VAL A 313 14.42 4.53 -14.57
C VAL A 313 15.72 4.43 -13.75
N LEU A 314 15.64 4.09 -12.46
CA LEU A 314 16.83 4.06 -11.59
C LEU A 314 17.71 2.84 -11.84
N THR A 315 17.11 1.69 -12.14
CA THR A 315 17.80 0.44 -12.44
C THR A 315 18.60 0.61 -13.73
N GLY A 316 18.02 1.28 -14.74
CA GLY A 316 18.74 1.65 -15.96
C GLY A 316 19.94 2.59 -15.73
N PHE A 317 19.87 3.49 -14.74
CA PHE A 317 20.98 4.39 -14.41
C PHE A 317 22.06 3.71 -13.55
N GLN A 318 21.67 2.86 -12.60
CA GLN A 318 22.58 2.16 -11.69
C GLN A 318 23.34 1.01 -12.38
N GLU A 319 22.69 0.25 -13.27
CA GLU A 319 23.29 -0.96 -13.87
C GLU A 319 24.14 -0.70 -15.13
N GLN A 320 23.96 0.43 -15.83
CA GLN A 320 24.62 0.69 -17.12
C GLN A 320 25.84 1.63 -17.07
N GLY A 321 26.35 1.97 -15.88
CA GLY A 321 27.46 2.90 -15.60
C GLY A 321 28.20 3.47 -16.83
N TRP A 322 27.97 4.75 -17.14
CA TRP A 322 28.57 5.64 -18.17
C TRP A 322 28.72 5.15 -19.62
N LYS A 323 28.94 3.87 -19.89
CA LYS A 323 29.16 3.31 -21.24
C LYS A 323 27.84 3.13 -22.00
N GLY A 324 26.72 2.87 -21.32
CA GLY A 324 25.39 2.82 -21.94
C GLY A 324 24.89 4.18 -22.44
N THR A 325 25.31 5.26 -21.79
CA THR A 325 24.93 6.65 -22.09
C THR A 325 25.37 7.11 -23.48
N LEU A 326 26.49 6.59 -23.99
CA LEU A 326 27.01 6.91 -25.32
C LEU A 326 26.22 6.27 -26.45
N ALA A 327 25.69 5.05 -26.26
CA ALA A 327 24.89 4.36 -27.27
C ALA A 327 23.45 4.91 -27.36
N ALA A 328 22.88 5.33 -26.23
CA ALA A 328 21.55 5.95 -26.16
C ALA A 328 21.48 7.31 -26.90
N TRP A 329 22.62 7.99 -27.08
CA TRP A 329 22.70 9.27 -27.79
C TRP A 329 22.27 9.18 -29.26
N ALA A 330 22.44 8.01 -29.89
CA ALA A 330 22.13 7.82 -31.31
C ALA A 330 20.65 7.51 -31.61
N ALA A 331 19.84 7.13 -30.61
CA ALA A 331 18.54 6.48 -30.83
C ALA A 331 17.30 7.35 -30.55
N GLY A 332 17.44 8.62 -30.17
CA GLY A 332 16.35 9.61 -30.20
C GLY A 332 15.08 9.31 -29.39
N GLY A 333 15.12 8.42 -28.41
CA GLY A 333 14.01 8.16 -27.48
C GLY A 333 14.06 9.03 -26.22
N LEU A 334 13.04 8.90 -25.35
CA LEU A 334 12.85 9.54 -24.02
C LEU A 334 14.11 9.72 -23.14
N TRP A 335 15.18 9.01 -23.43
CA TRP A 335 16.51 9.06 -22.82
C TRP A 335 17.30 10.36 -23.07
N GLY A 336 16.91 11.21 -24.03
CA GLY A 336 17.61 12.46 -24.34
C GLY A 336 17.60 13.53 -23.21
N ALA A 337 16.67 13.44 -22.25
CA ALA A 337 16.53 14.45 -21.20
C ALA A 337 17.56 14.34 -20.07
N LEU A 338 18.22 13.18 -19.91
CA LEU A 338 19.23 12.95 -18.85
C LEU A 338 20.60 13.58 -19.15
N ALA A 339 20.83 14.09 -20.36
CA ALA A 339 22.13 14.58 -20.80
C ALA A 339 22.56 15.95 -20.23
N LYS A 340 21.74 16.61 -19.40
CA LYS A 340 22.04 17.97 -18.91
C LYS A 340 22.75 18.02 -17.55
N VAL A 341 22.98 16.89 -16.89
CA VAL A 341 23.68 16.85 -15.60
C VAL A 341 25.02 16.14 -15.76
N GLY A 342 26.06 16.93 -16.03
CA GLY A 342 27.43 16.46 -15.91
C GLY A 342 27.78 16.22 -14.44
N LEU A 343 27.63 14.99 -13.95
CA LEU A 343 28.16 14.56 -12.67
C LEU A 343 28.98 13.28 -12.82
N SER A 344 30.24 13.35 -12.42
CA SER A 344 31.18 12.23 -12.32
C SER A 344 30.95 11.36 -11.06
N ALA A 345 29.71 11.23 -10.60
CA ALA A 345 29.41 10.53 -9.35
C ALA A 345 28.98 9.08 -9.64
N VAL A 346 29.77 8.12 -9.17
CA VAL A 346 29.36 6.72 -9.07
C VAL A 346 28.16 6.66 -8.12
N MET A 347 26.95 6.38 -8.62
CA MET A 347 25.80 6.13 -7.76
C MET A 347 25.99 4.78 -7.07
N PRO A 348 25.87 4.69 -5.73
CA PRO A 348 25.93 3.41 -5.04
C PRO A 348 24.71 2.55 -5.39
N ASP A 349 24.87 1.24 -5.24
CA ASP A 349 23.76 0.28 -5.33
C ASP A 349 22.79 0.45 -4.15
N ALA A 350 21.53 0.05 -4.33
CA ALA A 350 20.61 -0.07 -3.19
C ALA A 350 21.14 -1.14 -2.22
N VAL A 351 21.08 -0.82 -0.93
CA VAL A 351 21.50 -1.72 0.15
C VAL A 351 20.44 -2.80 0.36
N GLY A 352 20.88 -4.03 0.59
CA GLY A 352 20.02 -5.15 0.95
C GLY A 352 19.91 -6.24 -0.13
N THR A 353 19.05 -7.21 0.14
CA THR A 353 18.74 -8.34 -0.75
C THR A 353 17.82 -7.86 -1.87
N LYS A 354 18.29 -7.92 -3.11
CA LYS A 354 17.53 -7.47 -4.29
C LYS A 354 16.43 -8.47 -4.68
N HIS A 355 15.25 -7.94 -5.01
CA HIS A 355 14.10 -8.69 -5.49
C HIS A 355 13.49 -8.02 -6.73
N GLU A 356 13.65 -8.67 -7.88
CA GLU A 356 13.10 -8.17 -9.15
C GLU A 356 11.59 -8.43 -9.25
N LEU A 357 10.87 -7.43 -9.75
CA LEU A 357 9.44 -7.43 -9.98
C LEU A 357 9.14 -7.25 -11.47
N PRO A 358 8.15 -7.97 -12.01
CA PRO A 358 7.74 -7.79 -13.40
C PRO A 358 7.07 -6.42 -13.57
N ALA A 359 7.47 -5.68 -14.61
CA ALA A 359 6.80 -4.45 -14.99
C ALA A 359 5.36 -4.71 -15.46
N SER A 360 4.46 -3.75 -15.16
CA SER A 360 3.11 -3.72 -15.75
C SER A 360 2.91 -2.53 -16.69
N SER A 361 3.72 -1.50 -16.56
CA SER A 361 3.70 -0.29 -17.39
C SER A 361 4.66 -0.40 -18.58
N LEU A 362 4.36 0.33 -19.66
CA LEU A 362 5.19 0.34 -20.87
C LEU A 362 6.35 1.33 -20.78
N ASP A 363 6.13 2.49 -20.15
CA ASP A 363 7.15 3.52 -20.01
C ASP A 363 7.93 3.38 -18.68
N PRO A 364 9.24 3.66 -18.68
CA PRO A 364 10.08 3.57 -17.48
C PRO A 364 9.60 4.43 -16.31
N TYR A 365 8.96 5.57 -16.60
CA TYR A 365 8.48 6.50 -15.59
C TYR A 365 7.38 5.86 -14.73
N ASN A 366 6.35 5.30 -15.35
CA ASN A 366 5.27 4.62 -14.62
C ASN A 366 5.77 3.35 -13.92
N ARG A 367 6.76 2.64 -14.48
CA ARG A 367 7.43 1.50 -13.81
C ARG A 367 8.10 1.88 -12.49
N HIS A 368 8.57 3.12 -12.38
CA HIS A 368 9.16 3.61 -11.14
C HIS A 368 8.11 3.80 -10.04
N LEU A 369 6.87 4.15 -10.37
CA LEU A 369 5.88 4.54 -9.37
C LEU A 369 5.33 3.35 -8.58
N MET A 370 4.84 3.63 -7.37
CA MET A 370 4.25 2.63 -6.47
C MET A 370 3.15 1.76 -7.09
N PRO A 371 2.26 2.24 -7.98
CA PRO A 371 1.31 1.37 -8.66
C PRO A 371 1.96 0.20 -9.41
N ASP A 372 3.07 0.41 -10.12
CA ASP A 372 3.74 -0.66 -10.86
C ASP A 372 4.49 -1.63 -9.92
N VAL A 373 5.06 -1.10 -8.83
CA VAL A 373 5.63 -1.91 -7.75
C VAL A 373 4.58 -2.84 -7.15
N ILE A 374 3.42 -2.30 -6.75
CA ILE A 374 2.32 -3.07 -6.16
C ILE A 374 1.82 -4.11 -7.17
N ASN A 375 1.61 -3.72 -8.42
CA ASN A 375 1.19 -4.64 -9.49
C ASN A 375 2.20 -5.77 -9.70
N GLY A 376 3.50 -5.47 -9.69
CA GLY A 376 4.56 -6.47 -9.81
C GLY A 376 4.56 -7.48 -8.67
N ILE A 377 4.41 -7.00 -7.42
CA ILE A 377 4.29 -7.85 -6.22
C ILE A 377 3.04 -8.74 -6.32
N GLU A 378 1.88 -8.16 -6.64
CA GLU A 378 0.63 -8.90 -6.76
C GLU A 378 0.67 -9.92 -7.90
N LYS A 379 1.29 -9.60 -9.03
CA LYS A 379 1.47 -10.55 -10.16
C LYS A 379 2.29 -11.77 -9.75
N GLN A 380 3.39 -11.56 -9.01
CA GLN A 380 4.18 -12.67 -8.46
C GLN A 380 3.38 -13.48 -7.42
N LYS A 381 2.69 -12.81 -6.49
CA LYS A 381 1.83 -13.47 -5.50
C LYS A 381 0.78 -14.35 -6.17
N GLN A 382 0.06 -13.84 -7.15
CA GLN A 382 -0.95 -14.61 -7.88
C GLN A 382 -0.35 -15.82 -8.60
N ALA A 383 0.84 -15.68 -9.20
CA ALA A 383 1.53 -16.80 -9.84
C ALA A 383 1.92 -17.88 -8.81
N ASP A 384 2.44 -17.48 -7.65
CA ASP A 384 2.84 -18.41 -6.59
C ASP A 384 1.63 -19.08 -5.95
N GLN A 385 0.56 -18.35 -5.69
CA GLN A 385 -0.70 -18.91 -5.19
C GLN A 385 -1.24 -20.00 -6.12
N ARG A 386 -1.25 -19.76 -7.44
CA ARG A 386 -1.68 -20.77 -8.43
C ARG A 386 -0.77 -22.00 -8.39
N LYS A 387 0.54 -21.80 -8.40
CA LYS A 387 1.51 -22.91 -8.37
C LYS A 387 1.39 -23.76 -7.10
N ILE A 388 1.27 -23.13 -5.95
CA ILE A 388 1.06 -23.83 -4.68
C ILE A 388 -0.27 -24.58 -4.69
N ALA A 389 -1.35 -23.94 -5.17
CA ALA A 389 -2.67 -24.58 -5.26
C ALA A 389 -2.67 -25.80 -6.19
N GLU A 390 -1.97 -25.72 -7.33
CA GLU A 390 -1.86 -26.83 -8.29
C GLU A 390 -1.14 -28.04 -7.69
N LYS A 391 -0.12 -27.83 -6.84
CA LYS A 391 0.63 -28.94 -6.22
C LYS A 391 0.07 -29.44 -4.90
N THR A 392 -0.56 -28.58 -4.11
CA THR A 392 -0.99 -28.92 -2.74
C THR A 392 -2.51 -29.07 -2.62
N GLY A 393 -3.28 -28.61 -3.62
CA GLY A 393 -4.74 -28.50 -3.54
C GLY A 393 -5.23 -27.35 -2.65
N LYS A 394 -4.36 -26.65 -1.91
CA LYS A 394 -4.75 -25.57 -1.00
C LYS A 394 -5.01 -24.27 -1.77
N ARG A 395 -6.25 -23.78 -1.71
CA ARG A 395 -6.71 -22.58 -2.43
C ARG A 395 -7.18 -21.47 -1.48
N CYS A 396 -6.86 -20.26 -1.91
CA CYS A 396 -7.32 -18.95 -1.51
C CYS A 396 -7.49 -18.15 -2.82
#